data_AF-A0A6M0BJA9-F1
#
_entry.id   AF-A0A6M0BJA9-F1
#
_cell.length_a   1.000
_cell.length_b   1.000
_cell.length_c   1.000
_cell.angle_alpha   90.00
_cell.angle_beta   90.00
_cell.angle_gamma   90.00
#
_symmetry.space_group_name_H-M   'P 1'
#
loop_
_entity.id
_entity.type
_entity.pdbx_description
1 polymer ?
#
loop_
_entity_poly.entity_id
_entity_poly.type
_entity_poly.pdbx_seq_one_letter_code
_entity_poly.pdbx_strand_id
1 'polypeptide(L)' 'IRRTADRVVFLYKGKVQWSGSVGEIDTTDNPLVQQFFSASTTGPIQVIG' A
#
# COMPACT_ATOMS: atom_id res chain seq x y z
N ILE A 1 -7.32 -1.04 11.27
CA ILE A 1 -6.67 -2.05 10.39
C ILE A 1 -5.40 -2.64 10.98
N ARG A 2 -4.42 -1.84 11.45
CA ARG A 2 -3.14 -2.34 12.00
C ARG A 2 -3.23 -3.20 13.27
N ARG A 3 -4.38 -3.18 13.97
CA ARG A 3 -4.57 -3.81 15.28
C ARG A 3 -5.26 -5.18 15.23
N THR A 4 -5.68 -5.64 14.04
CA THR A 4 -6.55 -6.83 13.90
C THR A 4 -6.32 -7.63 12.61
N ALA A 5 -5.43 -7.19 11.72
CA ALA A 5 -5.18 -7.87 10.45
C ALA A 5 -3.80 -8.53 10.46
N ASP A 6 -3.76 -9.83 10.21
CA ASP A 6 -2.50 -10.60 10.13
C ASP A 6 -1.82 -10.44 8.77
N ARG A 7 -2.61 -10.32 7.69
CA ARG A 7 -2.12 -10.15 6.31
C ARG A 7 -2.92 -9.08 5.57
N VAL A 8 -2.23 -8.41 4.67
CA VAL A 8 -2.77 -7.35 3.82
C VAL A 8 -2.33 -7.61 2.37
N VAL A 9 -3.25 -7.38 1.44
CA VAL A 9 -3.01 -7.43 0.01
C VAL A 9 -3.34 -6.05 -0.56
N PHE A 10 -2.39 -5.46 -1.27
CA PHE A 10 -2.57 -4.18 -1.94
C PHE A 10 -2.88 -4.41 -3.42
N LEU A 11 -4.09 -4.01 -3.83
CA LEU A 11 -4.59 -4.14 -5.18
C LEU A 11 -4.60 -2.77 -5.86
N TYR A 12 -4.02 -2.69 -7.06
CA TYR A 12 -4.07 -1.50 -7.89
C TYR A 12 -4.11 -1.89 -9.38
N LYS A 13 -4.98 -1.23 -10.14
CA LYS A 13 -5.28 -1.54 -11.55
C LYS A 13 -5.65 -3.01 -11.79
N GLY A 14 -6.45 -3.59 -10.89
CA GLY A 14 -6.90 -4.98 -10.99
C GLY A 14 -5.81 -6.04 -10.78
N LYS A 15 -4.62 -5.64 -10.30
CA LYS A 15 -3.49 -6.55 -10.03
C LYS A 15 -3.05 -6.43 -8.58
N VAL A 16 -2.57 -7.56 -8.04
CA VAL A 16 -1.85 -7.58 -6.76
C VAL A 16 -0.51 -6.90 -6.97
N GLN A 17 -0.32 -5.75 -6.33
CA GLN A 17 0.95 -5.02 -6.34
C GLN A 17 1.82 -5.38 -5.15
N TRP A 18 1.21 -5.81 -4.04
CA TRP A 18 1.93 -6.22 -2.85
C TRP A 18 1.07 -7.12 -1.97
N SER A 19 1.71 -8.02 -1.22
CA SER A 19 1.04 -8.83 -0.20
C SER A 19 2.01 -9.18 0.91
N GLY A 20 1.62 -9.00 2.17
CA GLY A 20 2.46 -9.27 3.32
C GLY A 20 1.70 -9.17 4.63
N SER A 21 2.39 -9.31 5.74
CA SER A 21 1.86 -9.03 7.07
C SER A 21 1.71 -7.54 7.30
N VAL A 22 0.89 -7.16 8.29
CA VAL A 22 0.67 -5.74 8.58
C VAL A 22 1.92 -5.02 9.08
N GLY A 23 2.90 -5.75 9.64
CA GLY A 23 4.19 -5.21 10.07
C GLY A 23 5.16 -4.95 8.92
N GLU A 24 5.03 -5.68 7.81
CA GLU A 24 5.87 -5.51 6.61
C GLU A 24 5.44 -4.32 5.75
N ILE A 25 4.29 -3.71 6.05
CA ILE A 25 3.78 -2.52 5.35
C ILE A 25 4.74 -1.34 5.52
N ASP A 26 5.33 -1.17 6.71
CA ASP A 26 6.20 -0.04 7.00
C ASP A 26 7.62 -0.21 6.44
N THR A 27 8.00 -1.44 6.08
CA THR A 27 9.35 -1.80 5.61
C THR A 27 9.39 -2.13 4.12
N THR A 28 8.27 -1.98 3.40
CA THR A 28 8.20 -2.28 1.97
C THR A 28 8.79 -1.14 1.16
N ASP A 29 9.62 -1.46 0.17
CA ASP A 29 10.16 -0.49 -0.80
C ASP A 29 9.19 -0.24 -1.96
N ASN A 30 7.97 -0.78 -1.91
CA ASN A 30 6.98 -0.59 -2.96
C ASN A 30 6.41 0.85 -2.91
N PRO A 31 6.70 1.70 -3.92
CA PRO A 31 6.31 3.11 -3.89
C PRO A 31 4.79 3.31 -3.92
N LEU A 32 4.02 2.38 -4.48
CA LEU A 32 2.55 2.43 -4.46
C LEU A 32 2.02 2.25 -3.05
N VAL A 33 2.58 1.28 -2.32
CA VAL A 33 2.18 0.97 -0.94
C VAL A 33 2.59 2.12 -0.03
N GLN A 34 3.83 2.60 -0.12
CA GLN A 34 4.29 3.76 0.65
C GLN A 34 3.45 5.00 0.38
N GLN A 35 3.14 5.31 -0.89
CA GLN A 35 2.32 6.46 -1.23
C GLN A 35 0.90 6.34 -0.64
N PHE A 36 0.27 5.17 -0.74
CA PHE A 36 -1.07 4.94 -0.20
C PHE A 36 -1.11 5.09 1.34
N PHE A 37 -0.16 4.48 2.04
CA PHE A 37 -0.11 4.54 3.51
C PHE A 37 0.32 5.90 4.05
N SER A 38 1.14 6.66 3.32
CA SER A 38 1.52 8.03 3.69
C SER A 38 0.47 9.08 3.29
N ALA A 39 -0.62 8.67 2.63
CA ALA A 39 -1.61 9.57 2.03
C ALA A 39 -1.00 10.63 1.09
N SER A 40 0.13 10.30 0.45
CA SER A 40 0.82 11.22 -0.46
C SER A 40 0.08 11.32 -1.80
N THR A 41 -0.13 12.55 -2.27
CA THR A 41 -0.62 12.82 -3.63
C THR A 41 0.50 12.80 -4.68
N THR A 42 1.75 12.82 -4.23
CA THR A 42 2.93 12.72 -5.08
C THR A 42 3.39 11.27 -5.18
N GLY A 43 3.38 10.71 -6.39
CA GLY A 43 3.88 9.36 -6.66
C GLY A 43 3.16 8.65 -7.82
N PRO A 44 3.39 7.33 -7.97
CA PRO A 44 2.82 6.53 -9.07
C PRO A 44 1.29 6.38 -9.06
N ILE A 45 0.63 6.53 -7.91
CA ILE A 45 -0.83 6.59 -7.82
C ILE A 45 -1.26 7.99 -8.27
N GLN A 46 -1.84 8.07 -9.46
CA GLN A 46 -2.45 9.30 -9.93
C GLN A 46 -3.77 9.55 -9.19
N VAL A 47 -3.80 10.58 -8.36
CA VAL A 47 -5.02 11.10 -7.77
C VAL A 47 -5.65 12.01 -8.83
N ILE A 48 -6.67 11.52 -9.52
CA ILE A 48 -7.51 12.37 -10.36
C ILE A 48 -8.34 13.26 -9.43
N GLY A 49 -7.96 14.54 -9.36
CA GLY A 49 -8.76 15.60 -8.78
C GLY A 49 -9.83 16.08 -9.76
#